data_AF-A0A960XWQ0-F1
#
_entry.id   AF-A0A960XWQ0-F1
#
_cell.length_a   1.000
_cell.length_b   1.000
_cell.length_c   1.000
_cell.angle_alpha   90.00
_cell.angle_beta   90.00
_cell.angle_gamma   90.00
#
_symmetry.space_group_name_H-M   'P 1'
#
loop_
_entity.id
_entity.type
_entity.pdbx_description
1 polymer ?
#
loop_
_entity_poly.entity_id
_entity_poly.type
_entity_poly.pdbx_seq_one_letter_code
_entity_poly.pdbx_strand_id
1 'polypeptide(L)'
;MKPGRNAGLQLPGFHSHPVRIYHSCLTFLFLVAAALQWNDPDPAVWIAFYSMPALLSLAEIFLWIPQQSFLNGRKLLWPMLALATLLYGISLFHGLGPEWYNDEVTRESGGLFIIALHSAIAFWSLPSGRNPTDRSNSHN
;
A
#
# COMPACT_ATOMS: atom_id res chain seq x y z
N MET A 1 22.18 19.82 -39.97
CA MET A 1 22.32 19.89 -38.49
C MET A 1 20.97 19.57 -37.87
N LYS A 2 20.81 18.41 -37.23
CA LYS A 2 19.64 18.10 -36.41
C LYS A 2 19.98 18.47 -34.95
N PRO A 3 19.10 19.17 -34.21
CA PRO A 3 19.38 19.52 -32.82
C PRO A 3 19.40 18.26 -31.97
N GLY A 4 20.42 18.15 -31.11
CA GLY A 4 20.64 17.03 -30.21
C GLY A 4 19.45 16.85 -29.27
N ARG A 5 18.86 15.65 -29.27
CA ARG A 5 17.98 15.23 -28.19
C ARG A 5 18.84 15.08 -26.96
N ASN A 6 18.62 15.95 -25.98
CA ASN A 6 19.09 15.77 -24.62
C ASN A 6 18.64 14.39 -24.16
N ALA A 7 19.55 13.43 -24.16
CA ALA A 7 19.40 12.16 -23.47
C ALA A 7 19.47 12.47 -21.97
N GLY A 8 18.39 13.04 -21.45
CA GLY A 8 18.15 13.14 -20.03
C GLY A 8 18.14 11.71 -19.51
N LEU A 9 19.21 11.34 -18.82
CA LEU A 9 19.32 10.13 -18.03
C LEU A 9 18.15 10.15 -17.03
N GLN A 10 17.00 9.59 -17.41
CA GLN A 10 15.88 9.40 -16.50
C GLN A 10 16.30 8.34 -15.49
N LEU A 11 16.89 8.81 -14.39
CA LEU A 11 17.18 7.99 -13.22
C LEU A 11 15.89 7.27 -12.81
N PRO A 12 15.97 5.98 -12.46
CA PRO A 12 14.81 5.18 -12.09
C PRO A 12 14.03 5.89 -10.99
N GLY A 13 12.74 6.12 -11.27
CA GLY A 13 11.87 7.05 -10.55
C GLY A 13 12.10 7.07 -9.04
N PHE A 14 12.65 8.17 -8.56
CA PHE A 14 12.54 8.52 -7.15
C PHE A 14 11.05 8.69 -6.87
N HIS A 15 10.49 7.88 -5.97
CA HIS A 15 9.25 8.27 -5.30
C HIS A 15 9.46 9.68 -4.76
N SER A 16 8.59 10.61 -5.15
CA SER A 16 8.67 11.99 -4.68
C SER A 16 8.64 11.97 -3.15
N HIS A 17 9.41 12.85 -2.50
CA HIS A 17 9.41 13.02 -1.04
C HIS A 17 8.02 12.90 -0.37
N PRO A 18 6.91 13.44 -0.92
CA PRO A 18 5.57 13.25 -0.35
C PRO A 18 5.11 11.79 -0.26
N VAL A 19 5.42 10.93 -1.23
CA VAL A 19 5.01 9.51 -1.21
C VAL A 19 5.70 8.76 -0.07
N ARG A 20 6.98 9.05 0.16
CA ARG A 20 7.74 8.45 1.28
C ARG A 20 7.21 8.90 2.64
N ILE A 21 6.88 10.18 2.76
CA ILE A 21 6.27 10.72 3.99
C ILE A 21 4.92 10.05 4.24
N TYR A 22 4.09 9.92 3.20
CA TYR A 22 2.81 9.21 3.28
C TYR A 22 2.99 7.78 3.80
N HIS A 23 3.83 6.97 3.16
CA HIS A 23 4.09 5.60 3.63
C HIS A 23 4.67 5.56 5.05
N SER A 24 5.51 6.52 5.43
CA SER A 24 6.08 6.60 6.79
C SER A 24 4.99 6.85 7.83
N CYS A 25 4.09 7.79 7.58
CA CYS A 25 2.96 8.08 8.46
C CYS A 25 2.04 6.85 8.62
N LEU A 26 1.73 6.18 7.50
CA LEU A 26 0.83 5.03 7.51
C LEU A 26 1.48 3.79 8.13
N THR A 27 2.77 3.54 7.90
CA THR A 27 3.53 2.51 8.61
C THR A 27 3.49 2.75 10.11
N PHE A 28 3.76 3.97 10.57
CA PHE A 28 3.71 4.28 12.01
C PHE A 28 2.30 4.06 12.58
N LEU A 29 1.27 4.56 11.90
CA LEU A 29 -0.12 4.39 12.30
C LEU A 29 -0.50 2.90 12.44
N PHE A 30 -0.17 2.07 11.46
CA PHE A 30 -0.50 0.66 11.48
C PHE A 30 0.31 -0.14 12.49
N LEU A 31 1.57 0.22 12.74
CA LEU A 31 2.35 -0.41 13.81
C LEU A 31 1.77 -0.09 15.19
N VAL A 32 1.35 1.16 15.42
CA VAL A 32 0.64 1.54 16.66
C VAL A 32 -0.67 0.77 16.76
N ALA A 33 -1.46 0.72 15.68
CA ALA A 33 -2.72 -0.03 15.67
C ALA A 33 -2.48 -1.51 16.00
N ALA A 34 -1.50 -2.16 15.37
CA ALA A 34 -1.13 -3.55 15.65
C ALA A 34 -0.70 -3.76 17.12
N ALA A 35 0.09 -2.84 17.68
CA ALA A 35 0.49 -2.93 19.08
C ALA A 35 -0.70 -2.84 20.05
N LEU A 36 -1.71 -2.01 19.73
CA LEU A 36 -2.92 -1.87 20.53
C LEU A 36 -3.83 -3.12 20.48
N GLN A 37 -3.75 -3.93 19.42
CA GLN A 37 -4.53 -5.17 19.28
C GLN A 37 -4.15 -6.25 20.29
N TRP A 38 -3.06 -6.10 21.03
CA TRP A 38 -2.69 -7.08 22.07
C TRP A 38 -3.74 -7.17 23.21
N ASN A 39 -4.62 -6.17 23.31
CA ASN A 39 -5.71 -6.12 24.27
C ASN A 39 -7.05 -6.64 23.72
N ASP A 40 -7.08 -7.06 22.46
CA ASP A 40 -8.28 -7.53 21.76
C ASP A 40 -8.57 -9.01 22.07
N PRO A 41 -9.83 -9.49 22.07
CA PRO A 41 -10.15 -10.91 22.20
C PRO A 41 -9.52 -11.79 21.12
N ASP A 42 -9.33 -11.28 19.90
CA ASP A 42 -8.77 -12.02 18.76
C ASP A 42 -7.49 -11.36 18.18
N PRO A 43 -6.43 -11.21 18.99
CA PRO A 43 -5.30 -10.33 18.68
C PRO A 43 -4.54 -10.75 17.43
N ALA A 44 -4.42 -12.06 17.17
CA ALA A 44 -3.61 -12.59 16.08
C ALA A 44 -4.09 -12.13 14.69
N VAL A 45 -5.41 -12.11 14.47
CA VAL A 45 -6.01 -11.72 13.20
C VAL A 45 -5.83 -10.22 12.96
N TRP A 46 -6.09 -9.41 13.99
CA TRP A 46 -5.97 -7.96 13.89
C TRP A 46 -4.53 -7.49 13.75
N ILE A 47 -3.60 -8.08 14.52
CA ILE A 47 -2.17 -7.84 14.34
C ILE A 47 -1.75 -8.17 12.91
N ALA A 48 -2.23 -9.28 12.33
CA ALA A 48 -1.93 -9.62 10.94
C ALA A 48 -2.47 -8.56 9.96
N PHE A 49 -3.72 -8.12 10.11
CA PHE A 49 -4.30 -7.10 9.24
C PHE A 49 -3.56 -5.77 9.28
N TYR A 50 -3.10 -5.31 10.44
CA TYR A 50 -2.34 -4.06 10.54
C TYR A 50 -0.87 -4.22 10.16
N SER A 51 -0.24 -5.35 10.46
CA SER A 51 1.19 -5.57 10.16
C SER A 51 1.48 -5.74 8.67
N MET A 52 0.59 -6.38 7.91
CA MET A 52 0.76 -6.55 6.45
C MET A 52 0.96 -5.22 5.69
N PRO A 53 0.04 -4.24 5.76
CA PRO A 53 0.22 -2.94 5.10
C PRO A 53 1.36 -2.13 5.72
N ALA A 54 1.67 -2.30 7.01
CA ALA A 54 2.81 -1.66 7.64
C ALA A 54 4.13 -2.11 7.01
N LEU A 55 4.32 -3.42 6.83
CA LEU A 55 5.50 -4.02 6.23
C LEU A 55 5.61 -3.70 4.73
N LEU A 56 4.48 -3.73 4.00
CA LEU A 56 4.43 -3.31 2.60
C LEU A 56 4.81 -1.83 2.43
N SER A 57 4.30 -0.94 3.29
CA SER A 57 4.69 0.47 3.29
C SER A 57 6.15 0.68 3.71
N LEU A 58 6.65 -0.11 4.68
CA LEU A 58 8.06 -0.10 5.05
C LEU A 58 8.95 -0.48 3.87
N ALA A 59 8.53 -1.48 3.10
CA ALA A 59 9.19 -1.83 1.85
C ALA A 59 9.18 -0.67 0.85
N GLU A 60 8.10 0.11 0.72
CA GLU A 60 8.08 1.30 -0.16
C GLU A 60 9.04 2.41 0.30
N ILE A 61 9.27 2.54 1.61
CA ILE A 61 10.18 3.54 2.17
C ILE A 61 11.64 3.15 1.92
N PHE A 62 12.00 1.91 2.26
CA PHE A 62 13.40 1.46 2.35
C PHE A 62 13.89 0.70 1.13
N LEU A 63 13.00 0.01 0.40
CA LEU A 63 13.40 -0.86 -0.70
C LEU A 63 13.33 -0.12 -2.04
N TRP A 64 14.49 0.39 -2.45
CA TRP A 64 14.78 0.72 -3.84
C TRP A 64 15.12 -0.57 -4.60
N ILE A 65 14.18 -1.53 -4.65
CA ILE A 65 14.36 -2.75 -5.45
C ILE A 65 13.67 -2.53 -6.79
N PRO A 66 14.40 -2.08 -7.84
CA PRO A 66 13.88 -1.99 -9.20
C PRO A 66 13.70 -3.38 -9.85
N GLN A 67 13.76 -4.46 -9.08
CA GLN A 67 13.56 -5.80 -9.59
C GLN A 67 12.11 -5.96 -10.05
N GLN A 68 11.95 -6.26 -11.34
CA GLN A 68 10.64 -6.36 -11.98
C GLN A 68 9.73 -7.37 -11.27
N SER A 69 10.28 -8.47 -10.74
CA SER A 69 9.55 -9.47 -9.96
C SER A 69 8.95 -8.88 -8.68
N PHE A 70 9.67 -7.97 -8.01
CA PHE A 70 9.19 -7.30 -6.79
C PHE A 70 8.10 -6.27 -7.11
N LEU A 71 8.25 -5.53 -8.21
CA LEU A 71 7.19 -4.65 -8.73
C LEU A 71 5.91 -5.43 -9.07
N ASN A 72 6.04 -6.58 -9.74
CA ASN A 72 4.90 -7.43 -10.08
C ASN A 72 4.22 -7.98 -8.81
N GLY A 73 5.00 -8.40 -7.82
CA GLY A 73 4.49 -8.81 -6.51
C GLY A 73 3.65 -7.72 -5.86
N ARG A 74 4.13 -6.48 -5.83
CA ARG A 74 3.39 -5.33 -5.27
C ARG A 74 2.12 -4.99 -6.03
N LYS A 75 2.16 -5.05 -7.37
CA LYS A 75 0.97 -4.87 -8.24
C LYS A 75 -0.11 -5.90 -7.97
N LEU A 76 0.25 -7.06 -7.43
CA LEU A 76 -0.70 -8.09 -7.01
C LEU A 76 -1.14 -7.88 -5.55
N LEU A 77 -0.18 -7.68 -4.64
CA LEU A 77 -0.44 -7.61 -3.20
C LEU A 77 -1.30 -6.41 -2.80
N TRP A 78 -1.05 -5.22 -3.35
CA TRP A 78 -1.82 -4.03 -2.97
C TRP A 78 -3.31 -4.15 -3.34
N PRO A 79 -3.71 -4.53 -4.57
CA PRO A 79 -5.12 -4.77 -4.89
C PRO A 79 -5.74 -5.93 -4.11
N MET A 80 -4.99 -7.02 -3.89
CA MET A 80 -5.50 -8.14 -3.09
C MET A 80 -5.80 -7.72 -1.66
N LEU A 81 -4.89 -6.99 -1.03
CA LEU A 81 -5.08 -6.46 0.32
C LEU A 81 -6.27 -5.49 0.36
N ALA A 82 -6.34 -4.57 -0.60
CA ALA A 82 -7.44 -3.61 -0.71
C ALA A 82 -8.81 -4.31 -0.79
N LEU A 83 -8.93 -5.31 -1.67
CA LEU A 83 -10.17 -6.05 -1.87
C LEU A 83 -10.51 -6.91 -0.65
N ALA A 84 -9.52 -7.63 -0.10
CA ALA A 84 -9.74 -8.50 1.05
C ALA A 84 -10.22 -7.71 2.28
N THR A 85 -9.55 -6.61 2.63
CA THR A 85 -9.96 -5.82 3.80
C THR A 85 -11.24 -5.04 3.55
N LEU A 86 -11.52 -4.61 2.31
CA LEU A 86 -12.80 -4.00 1.97
C LEU A 86 -13.96 -4.98 2.13
N LEU A 87 -13.86 -6.17 1.55
CA LEU A 87 -14.91 -7.19 1.64
C LEU A 87 -15.13 -7.64 3.08
N TYR A 88 -14.04 -7.85 3.82
CA TYR A 88 -14.15 -8.22 5.23
C TYR A 88 -14.72 -7.09 6.09
N GLY A 89 -14.26 -5.85 5.89
CA GLY A 89 -14.81 -4.68 6.57
C GLY A 89 -16.30 -4.47 6.29
N ILE A 90 -16.76 -4.67 5.05
CA ILE A 90 -18.19 -4.64 4.68
C ILE A 90 -18.96 -5.73 5.42
N SER A 91 -18.40 -6.94 5.54
CA SER A 91 -19.08 -8.06 6.19
C SER A 91 -19.36 -7.80 7.68
N LEU A 92 -18.54 -6.96 8.33
CA LEU A 92 -18.69 -6.56 9.73
C LEU A 92 -19.77 -5.49 9.96
N PHE A 93 -20.31 -4.84 8.91
CA PHE A 93 -21.36 -3.82 9.09
C PHE A 93 -22.62 -4.34 9.77
N HIS A 94 -22.93 -5.62 9.59
CA HIS A 94 -24.10 -6.23 10.21
C HIS A 94 -24.00 -6.27 11.75
N GLY A 95 -22.79 -6.12 12.31
CA GLY A 95 -22.56 -6.05 13.75
C GLY A 95 -22.64 -4.64 14.32
N LEU A 96 -22.85 -3.60 13.52
CA LEU A 96 -22.85 -2.21 13.99
C LEU A 96 -24.09 -1.94 14.85
N GLY A 97 -23.85 -1.68 16.14
CA GLY A 97 -24.87 -1.29 17.10
C GLY A 97 -25.06 0.24 17.22
N PRO A 98 -26.10 0.69 17.94
CA PRO A 98 -26.33 2.10 18.22
C PRO A 98 -25.22 2.75 19.08
N GLU A 99 -24.40 1.96 19.79
CA GLU A 99 -23.23 2.43 20.56
C GLU A 99 -21.90 2.27 19.79
N TRP A 100 -21.93 2.55 18.48
CA TRP A 100 -20.81 2.40 17.55
C TRP A 100 -19.48 3.08 17.98
N TYR A 101 -19.52 4.07 18.88
CA TYR A 101 -18.34 4.84 19.29
C TYR A 101 -17.41 4.10 20.26
N ASN A 102 -17.90 3.08 20.98
CA ASN A 102 -17.12 2.26 21.90
C ASN A 102 -17.22 0.77 21.56
N ASP A 103 -17.68 0.49 20.34
CA ASP A 103 -17.94 -0.84 19.86
C ASP A 103 -16.73 -1.37 19.08
N GLU A 104 -16.31 -2.57 19.46
CA GLU A 104 -15.15 -3.27 18.92
C GLU A 104 -15.27 -3.47 17.42
N VAL A 105 -16.44 -3.91 16.95
CA VAL A 105 -16.74 -4.16 15.54
C VAL A 105 -16.62 -2.87 14.72
N THR A 106 -16.99 -1.72 15.30
CA THR A 106 -16.84 -0.43 14.64
C THR A 106 -15.37 -0.01 14.50
N ARG A 107 -14.55 -0.23 15.54
CA ARG A 107 -13.09 0.03 15.49
C ARG A 107 -12.42 -0.85 14.43
N GLU A 108 -12.76 -2.13 14.43
CA GLU A 108 -12.23 -3.16 13.53
C GLU A 108 -12.58 -2.89 12.07
N SER A 109 -13.88 -2.70 11.78
CA SER A 109 -14.36 -2.37 10.44
C SER A 109 -13.72 -1.07 9.93
N GLY A 110 -13.70 -0.01 10.75
CA GLY A 110 -13.03 1.25 10.41
C GLY A 110 -11.55 1.09 10.07
N GLY A 111 -10.82 0.29 10.85
CA GLY A 111 -9.43 -0.07 10.56
C GLY A 111 -9.25 -0.74 9.21
N LEU A 112 -10.12 -1.70 8.88
CA LEU A 112 -10.10 -2.41 7.58
C LEU A 112 -10.39 -1.49 6.40
N PHE A 113 -11.27 -0.48 6.55
CA PHE A 113 -11.48 0.55 5.52
C PHE A 113 -10.26 1.41 5.30
N ILE A 114 -9.58 1.82 6.37
CA ILE A 114 -8.34 2.61 6.26
C ILE A 114 -7.27 1.78 5.54
N ILE A 115 -7.14 0.49 5.86
CA ILE A 115 -6.22 -0.42 5.16
C ILE A 115 -6.62 -0.56 3.68
N ALA A 116 -7.91 -0.70 3.39
CA ALA A 116 -8.39 -0.82 2.01
C ALA A 116 -8.07 0.43 1.17
N LEU A 117 -8.38 1.61 1.72
CA LEU A 117 -8.11 2.89 1.09
C LEU A 117 -6.61 3.14 0.91
N HIS A 118 -5.81 2.84 1.92
CA HIS A 118 -4.36 2.95 1.83
C HIS A 118 -3.80 2.03 0.75
N SER A 119 -4.23 0.77 0.72
CA SER A 119 -3.78 -0.23 -0.24
C SER A 119 -4.14 0.15 -1.68
N ALA A 120 -5.33 0.73 -1.87
CA ALA A 120 -5.72 1.38 -3.11
C ALA A 120 -4.72 2.49 -3.49
N ILE A 121 -4.55 3.51 -2.64
CA ILE A 121 -3.64 4.65 -2.92
C ILE A 121 -2.22 4.16 -3.24
N ALA A 122 -1.72 3.17 -2.50
CA ALA A 122 -0.41 2.57 -2.71
C ALA A 122 -0.29 1.82 -4.05
N PHE A 123 -1.34 1.15 -4.51
CA PHE A 123 -1.36 0.57 -5.86
C PHE A 123 -1.27 1.65 -6.95
N TRP A 124 -2.04 2.73 -6.80
CA TRP A 124 -2.03 3.85 -7.76
C TRP A 124 -0.72 4.63 -7.77
N SER A 125 0.06 4.61 -6.69
CA SER A 125 1.37 5.26 -6.62
C SER A 125 2.50 4.43 -7.27
N LEU A 126 2.25 3.16 -7.62
CA LEU A 126 3.27 2.30 -8.22
C LEU A 126 3.69 2.81 -9.62
N PRO A 127 4.97 2.68 -9.99
CA PRO A 127 5.42 3.01 -11.33
C PRO A 127 4.73 2.16 -12.41
N SER A 128 4.15 2.83 -13.41
CA SER A 128 3.78 2.21 -14.68
C SER A 128 5.06 1.67 -15.34
N GLY A 129 5.13 0.34 -15.54
CA GLY A 129 6.31 -0.27 -16.16
C GLY A 129 6.50 0.28 -17.57
N ARG A 130 7.73 0.65 -17.95
CA ARG A 130 8.02 0.99 -19.36
C ARG A 130 7.80 -0.25 -20.23
N ASN A 131 7.10 -0.08 -21.34
CA ASN A 131 6.88 -1.15 -22.30
C ASN A 131 8.23 -1.56 -22.94
N PRO A 132 8.51 -2.87 -23.11
CA PRO A 132 9.71 -3.35 -23.78
C PRO A 132 9.90 -2.82 -25.21
N THR A 133 8.80 -2.44 -25.86
CA THR A 133 8.77 -1.91 -27.23
C THR A 133 9.44 -0.54 -27.38
N ASP A 134 9.66 0.20 -26.30
CA ASP A 134 10.42 1.47 -26.36
C ASP A 134 11.92 1.27 -26.64
N ARG A 135 12.47 0.06 -26.42
CA ARG A 135 13.89 -0.21 -26.69
C ARG A 135 14.18 -0.43 -28.17
N SER A 136 13.26 -1.04 -28.94
CA SER A 136 13.50 -1.35 -30.37
C SER A 136 13.55 -0.11 -31.26
N ASN A 137 12.91 0.99 -30.84
CA ASN A 137 12.86 2.23 -31.61
C ASN A 137 14.03 3.20 -31.34
N SER A 138 14.97 2.83 -30.46
CA SER A 138 16.15 3.64 -30.14
C SER A 138 17.39 3.30 -30.97
N HIS A 139 17.31 2.24 -31.80
CA HIS A 139 18.41 1.73 -32.62
C HIS A 139 18.19 1.88 -34.14
N ASN A 140 17.15 2.61 -34.57
CA ASN A 140 16.92 3.01 -35.97
C ASN A 140 16.95 4.53 -36.10
#